data_AF-A7TAK0-F1
#
_entry.id   AF-A7TAK0-F1
#
_cell.length_a   1.000
_cell.length_b   1.000
_cell.length_c   1.000
_cell.angle_alpha   90.00
_cell.angle_beta   90.00
_cell.angle_gamma   90.00
#
_symmetry.space_group_name_H-M   'P 1'
#
loop_
_entity.id
_entity.type
_entity.pdbx_description
1 polymer ?
#
loop_
_entity_poly.entity_id
_entity_poly.type
_entity_poly.pdbx_seq_one_letter_code
_entity_poly.pdbx_strand_id
1 'polypeptide(L)' 'LKFGSWTFDGFHLDLKPEAPQASLSKFIPNGEWDLIGAPAIRNVLRYDCCPAPYPDVTFTLHLRRRVLFF' A
#
# COMPACT_ATOMS: atom_id res chain seq x y z
N LEU A 1 4.37 0.41 -1.63
CA LEU A 1 3.46 0.81 -2.74
C LEU A 1 2.52 1.89 -2.22
N LYS A 2 2.37 3.01 -2.92
CA LYS A 2 1.51 4.13 -2.50
C LYS A 2 0.44 4.35 -3.56
N PHE A 3 -0.83 4.26 -3.18
CA PHE A 3 -1.97 4.48 -4.07
C PHE A 3 -2.76 5.69 -3.60
N GLY A 4 -3.07 6.59 -4.52
CA GLY A 4 -3.84 7.79 -4.24
C GLY A 4 -4.44 8.32 -5.53
N SER A 5 -5.45 9.17 -5.39
CA SER A 5 -6.03 9.90 -6.51
C SER A 5 -5.04 10.96 -7.02
N TRP A 6 -4.94 11.11 -8.34
CA TRP A 6 -4.10 12.15 -8.94
C TRP A 6 -4.82 13.50 -9.01
N THR A 7 -6.10 13.50 -9.38
CA THR A 7 -6.87 14.73 -9.67
C THR A 7 -7.85 15.13 -8.58
N PHE A 8 -8.38 14.17 -7.81
CA PHE A 8 -9.38 14.43 -6.77
C PHE A 8 -8.73 14.54 -5.39
N ASP A 9 -9.13 15.57 -4.65
CA ASP A 9 -8.79 15.72 -3.24
C ASP A 9 -9.70 14.86 -2.33
N GLY A 10 -9.42 14.89 -1.03
CA GLY A 10 -10.12 14.12 0.00
C GLY A 10 -11.54 14.58 0.31
N PHE A 11 -11.99 15.73 -0.20
CA PHE A 11 -13.38 16.15 -0.10
C PHE A 11 -14.23 15.56 -1.22
N HIS A 12 -13.63 15.30 -2.38
CA HIS A 12 -14.30 14.68 -3.52
C HIS A 12 -14.19 13.15 -3.51
N LEU A 13 -13.06 12.61 -3.06
CA LEU A 13 -12.80 11.17 -3.04
C LEU A 13 -12.11 10.74 -1.75
N ASP A 14 -12.80 9.93 -0.95
CA ASP A 14 -12.25 9.35 0.27
C ASP A 14 -11.78 7.90 0.04
N LEU A 15 -10.48 7.74 -0.19
CA LEU A 15 -9.85 6.42 -0.37
C LEU A 15 -9.62 5.73 0.98
N LYS A 16 -10.08 4.48 1.11
CA LYS A 16 -9.91 3.64 2.29
C LYS A 16 -9.48 2.22 1.91
N PRO A 17 -8.57 1.59 2.67
CA PRO A 17 -8.27 0.18 2.47
C PRO A 17 -9.49 -0.66 2.88
N GLU A 18 -9.79 -1.70 2.10
CA GLU A 18 -10.87 -2.66 2.42
C GLU A 18 -10.55 -3.47 3.69
N ALA A 19 -9.27 -3.79 3.89
CA ALA A 19 -8.76 -4.54 5.02
C ALA A 19 -7.41 -3.97 5.48
N PRO A 20 -7.01 -4.18 6.75
CA PRO A 20 -5.71 -3.71 7.27
C PRO A 20 -4.50 -4.41 6.62
N GLN A 21 -4.72 -5.48 5.87
CA GLN A 21 -3.70 -6.26 5.18
C GLN A 21 -4.15 -6.50 3.73
N ALA A 22 -3.20 -6.58 2.80
CA ALA A 22 -3.49 -6.99 1.43
C ALA A 22 -3.97 -8.46 1.41
N SER A 23 -4.95 -8.75 0.54
CA SER A 23 -5.42 -10.11 0.34
C SER A 23 -4.36 -10.95 -0.38
N LEU A 24 -3.95 -12.06 0.22
CA LEU A 24 -2.97 -13.01 -0.33
C LEU A 24 -3.62 -14.28 -0.87
N SER A 25 -4.95 -14.32 -1.02
CA SER A 25 -5.69 -15.52 -1.43
C SER A 25 -5.29 -16.05 -2.82
N LYS A 26 -4.77 -15.18 -3.69
CA LYS A 26 -4.27 -15.52 -5.03
C LYS A 26 -2.76 -15.32 -5.16
N PHE A 27 -2.04 -15.25 -4.05
CA PHE A 27 -0.59 -15.09 -4.06
C PHE A 27 0.08 -16.39 -4.55
N ILE A 28 0.95 -16.27 -5.55
CA ILE A 28 1.77 -17.38 -6.04
C ILE A 28 3.10 -17.33 -5.29
N PRO A 29 3.45 -18.35 -4.47
CA PRO A 29 4.71 -18.37 -3.74
C PRO A 29 5.92 -18.32 -4.67
N ASN A 30 6.94 -17.59 -4.25
CA ASN A 30 8.21 -17.52 -4.97
C ASN A 30 9.26 -18.42 -4.33
N GLY A 31 10.16 -18.99 -5.14
CA GLY A 31 11.26 -19.84 -4.67
C GLY A 31 12.35 -19.08 -3.90
N GLU A 32 12.50 -17.78 -4.17
CA GLU A 32 13.57 -16.95 -3.60
C GLU A 32 13.12 -16.01 -2.48
N TRP A 33 11.82 -15.70 -2.37
CA TRP A 33 11.32 -14.69 -1.43
C TRP A 33 10.07 -15.17 -0.70
N ASP A 34 10.09 -15.05 0.61
CA ASP A 34 8.92 -15.18 1.48
C ASP A 34 8.23 -13.83 1.66
N LEU A 35 6.93 -13.76 1.41
CA LEU A 35 6.10 -12.62 1.81
C LEU A 35 5.61 -12.82 3.24
N ILE A 36 6.18 -12.06 4.18
CA ILE A 36 5.84 -12.12 5.61
C ILE A 36 4.51 -11.40 5.87
N GLY A 37 4.27 -10.30 5.16
CA GLY A 37 3.06 -9.51 5.33
C GLY A 37 3.00 -8.30 4.40
N ALA A 38 1.81 -7.73 4.29
CA ALA A 38 1.54 -6.59 3.42
C ALA A 38 0.51 -5.64 4.08
N PRO A 39 0.86 -4.99 5.20
CA PRO A 39 -0.03 -4.04 5.87
C PRO A 39 -0.40 -2.87 4.96
N ALA A 40 -1.66 -2.44 5.06
CA ALA A 40 -2.22 -1.29 4.35
C ALA A 40 -2.48 -0.16 5.35
N ILE A 41 -1.83 0.99 5.15
CA ILE A 41 -1.97 2.16 6.01
C ILE A 41 -2.58 3.30 5.20
N ARG A 42 -3.65 3.88 5.72
CA ARG A 42 -4.24 5.10 5.17
C ARG A 42 -3.52 6.32 5.71
N ASN A 43 -3.09 7.19 4.82
CA ASN A 43 -2.52 8.49 5.15
C ASN A 43 -3.40 9.60 4.58
N VAL A 44 -3.42 10.75 5.25
CA VAL A 44 -4.05 11.97 4.74
C VAL A 44 -3.00 13.06 4.81
N LEU A 45 -2.52 13.48 3.65
CA LEU A 45 -1.42 14.43 3.54
C LEU A 45 -1.92 15.72 2.88
N ARG A 46 -1.39 16.86 3.31
CA ARG A 46 -1.51 18.11 2.57
C ARG A 46 -0.17 18.36 1.88
N TYR A 47 -0.22 18.63 0.57
CA TYR A 47 0.96 18.95 -0.22
C TYR A 47 1.10 20.45 -0.35
N ASP A 48 2.32 20.95 -0.51
CA ASP A 48 2.60 22.39 -0.56
C ASP A 48 1.91 23.11 -1.73
N CYS A 49 1.58 22.38 -2.80
CA CYS A 49 0.88 22.93 -3.95
C CYS A 49 -0.58 23.31 -3.67
N CYS A 50 -1.24 22.68 -2.69
CA CYS A 50 -2.68 22.76 -2.51
C CYS A 50 -3.10 22.69 -1.02
N PRO A 51 -4.04 23.54 -0.56
CA PRO A 51 -4.51 23.51 0.84
C PRO A 51 -5.40 22.31 1.17
N ALA A 52 -5.89 21.61 0.15
CA ALA A 52 -6.77 20.46 0.29
C ALA A 52 -6.00 19.20 0.76
N PRO A 53 -6.60 18.36 1.63
CA PRO A 53 -6.01 17.09 2.03
C PRO A 53 -6.17 16.04 0.92
N TYR A 54 -5.14 15.24 0.69
CA TYR A 54 -5.14 14.13 -0.27
C TYR A 54 -4.97 12.81 0.48
N PRO A 55 -5.99 11.94 0.46
CA PRO A 55 -5.90 10.61 1.05
C PRO A 55 -5.14 9.65 0.14
N ASP A 56 -4.25 8.87 0.74
CA ASP A 56 -3.55 7.77 0.09
C ASP A 56 -3.58 6.51 0.95
N VAL A 57 -3.42 5.35 0.30
CA VAL A 57 -3.24 4.07 0.96
C VAL A 57 -1.87 3.53 0.58
N THR A 58 -1.01 3.38 1.57
CA THR A 58 0.35 2.85 1.41
C THR A 58 0.42 1.42 1.92
N PHE A 59 0.78 0.49 1.02
CA PHE A 59 1.09 -0.89 1.33
C PHE A 59 2.58 -1.08 1.50
N THR A 60 3.00 -1.70 2.61
CA THR A 60 4.40 -2.03 2.87
C THR A 60 4.60 -3.53 2.70
N LEU A 61 5.39 -3.96 1.71
CA LEU A 61 5.65 -5.38 1.51
C LEU A 61 6.83 -5.81 2.38
N HIS A 62 6.57 -6.69 3.35
CA HIS A 62 7.62 -7.29 4.17
C HIS A 62 8.09 -8.58 3.51
N LEU A 63 9.21 -8.50 2.80
CA LEU A 63 9.81 -9.63 2.08
C LEU A 63 11.05 -10.14 2.81
N ARG A 64 11.23 -11.46 2.84
CA ARG A 64 12.45 -12.12 3.34
C ARG A 64 13.04 -13.01 2.26
N ARG A 65 14.33 -12.84 1.98
CA ARG A 65 15.06 -13.67 1.02
C ARG A 65 15.26 -15.08 1.58
N ARG A 66 14.99 -16.11 0.77
CA ARG A 66 15.35 -17.51 1.03
C ARG A 66 16.78 -17.74 0.57
N VAL A 67 17.57 -18.45 1.38
CA VAL A 67 19.01 -18.70 1.16
C VAL A 67 19.30 -20.08 0.57
N LEU A 68 18.36 -20.65 -0.21
CA LEU A 68 18.52 -22.00 -0.76
C LEU A 68 19.53 -22.09 -1.91
N PHE A 69 19.74 -21.01 -2.66
CA PHE A 69 20.77 -20.90 -3.70
C PHE A 69 21.31 -19.45 -3.74
N PHE A 70 22.62 -19.30 -3.90
CA PHE A 70 23.34 -18.01 -3.92
C PHE A 70 23.75 -17.61 -5.33
#